data_AF-A0A0L1M082-F1
#
_entry.id   AF-A0A0L1M082-F1
#
_cell.length_a   1.000
_cell.length_b   1.000
_cell.length_c   1.000
_cell.angle_alpha   90.00
_cell.angle_beta   90.00
_cell.angle_gamma   90.00
#
_symmetry.space_group_name_H-M   'P 1'
#
loop_
_entity.id
_entity.type
_entity.pdbx_description
1 polymer ?
#
loop_
_entity_poly.entity_id
_entity_poly.type
_entity_poly.pdbx_seq_one_letter_code
_entity_poly.pdbx_strand_id
1 'polypeptide(L)'
;MEAMRRTVLGFLAALVLLGVSACSITTEDPGYAPPAPLAPLAQLEQAPLTDPEPFGSGQDALTFSTADRTVACALTSARGEHLDLPYEQNNYSDAANNKLAIVPVAHCELATYPVPLPEDVKDDCAGTGLGYLGGVALLSPDKAGYGECRSGVTQLEAAYGPRGSKAGVMAELPVLADGQNLERNGLRCSAYNGGVACGNVSAGVGFFVSPGKYELIQAPAGTPSPAPAKP
;
A
#
# COMPACT_ATOMS: atom_id res chain seq x y z
N MET A 1 32.29 55.19 -33.24
CA MET A 1 32.71 53.97 -32.50
C MET A 1 32.37 54.00 -31.00
N GLU A 2 31.95 55.13 -30.40
CA GLU A 2 31.60 55.18 -28.97
C GLU A 2 30.18 54.70 -28.61
N ALA A 3 29.21 54.87 -29.52
CA ALA A 3 27.82 54.43 -29.27
C ALA A 3 27.71 52.91 -29.08
N MET A 4 28.48 52.13 -29.85
CA MET A 4 28.49 50.67 -29.81
C MET A 4 29.13 50.13 -28.52
N ARG A 5 30.05 50.89 -27.91
CA ARG A 5 30.75 50.49 -26.67
C ARG A 5 29.84 50.65 -25.44
N ARG A 6 28.91 51.62 -25.47
CA ARG A 6 27.93 51.84 -24.38
C ARG A 6 26.85 50.76 -24.33
N THR A 7 26.40 50.24 -25.48
CA THR A 7 25.37 49.18 -25.53
C THR A 7 25.89 47.82 -25.04
N VAL A 8 27.16 47.52 -25.32
CA VAL A 8 27.82 46.28 -24.87
C VAL A 8 28.02 46.26 -23.35
N LEU A 9 28.38 47.41 -22.75
CA LEU A 9 28.52 47.55 -21.30
C LEU A 9 27.17 47.44 -20.56
N GLY A 10 26.07 47.95 -21.15
CA GLY A 10 24.73 47.82 -20.58
C GLY A 10 24.21 46.38 -20.58
N PHE A 11 24.47 45.61 -21.63
CA PHE A 11 24.09 44.19 -21.71
C PHE A 11 24.88 43.32 -20.73
N LEU A 12 26.18 43.61 -20.54
CA LEU A 12 27.01 42.89 -19.56
C LEU A 12 26.56 43.16 -18.11
N ALA A 13 26.16 44.39 -17.77
CA ALA A 13 25.65 44.70 -16.45
C ALA A 13 24.32 43.99 -16.15
N ALA A 14 23.42 43.88 -17.13
CA ALA A 14 22.15 43.16 -16.98
C ALA A 14 22.32 41.65 -16.79
N LEU A 15 23.31 41.03 -17.45
CA LEU A 15 23.62 39.60 -17.26
C LEU A 15 24.22 39.29 -15.88
N VAL A 16 24.99 40.21 -15.30
CA VAL A 16 25.55 40.03 -13.96
C VAL A 16 24.47 40.15 -12.87
N LEU A 17 23.48 41.04 -13.05
CA LEU A 17 22.37 41.22 -12.10
C LEU A 17 21.39 40.03 -12.07
N LEU A 18 21.22 39.31 -13.18
CA LEU A 18 20.37 38.10 -13.23
C LEU A 18 21.03 36.85 -12.63
N GLY A 19 22.35 36.86 -12.40
CA GLY A 19 23.07 35.73 -11.80
C GLY A 19 23.01 35.67 -10.27
N VAL A 20 22.60 36.75 -9.60
CA VAL A 20 22.69 36.86 -8.12
C VAL A 20 21.39 36.46 -7.41
N SER A 21 20.27 36.29 -8.13
CA SER A 21 18.98 35.90 -7.52
C SER A 21 18.70 34.40 -7.51
N ALA A 22 19.62 33.55 -8.00
CA ALA A 22 19.40 32.11 -8.14
C ALA A 22 20.14 31.23 -7.11
N CYS A 23 20.84 31.81 -6.13
CA CYS A 23 21.47 31.05 -5.05
C CYS A 23 20.60 31.03 -3.80
N SER A 24 19.39 30.47 -3.89
CA SER A 24 18.77 29.87 -2.70
C SER A 24 19.56 28.61 -2.38
N ILE A 25 20.68 28.78 -1.66
CA ILE A 25 21.39 27.69 -1.02
C ILE A 25 20.41 27.16 0.02
N THR A 26 19.78 26.02 -0.25
CA THR A 26 19.14 25.21 0.78
C THR A 26 20.26 24.71 1.69
N THR A 27 20.71 25.55 2.62
CA THR A 27 21.54 25.11 3.73
C THR A 27 20.70 24.12 4.52
N GLU A 28 21.12 22.86 4.58
CA GLU A 28 20.59 21.90 5.55
C GLU A 28 20.69 22.55 6.92
N ASP A 29 19.54 22.82 7.53
CA ASP A 29 19.48 23.31 8.91
C ASP A 29 19.93 22.13 9.79
N PRO A 30 21.09 22.21 10.45
CA PRO A 30 21.61 21.11 11.26
C PRO A 30 20.76 20.83 12.51
N GLY A 31 19.79 21.71 12.82
CA GLY A 31 18.78 21.50 13.85
C GLY A 31 17.42 21.02 13.33
N TYR A 32 17.21 20.93 12.01
CA TYR A 32 15.95 20.50 11.44
C TYR A 32 15.84 18.97 11.46
N ALA A 33 15.14 18.46 12.47
CA ALA A 33 14.59 17.11 12.43
C ALA A 33 13.21 17.18 11.75
N PRO A 34 13.01 16.55 10.57
CA PRO A 34 11.69 16.47 9.98
C PRO A 34 10.72 15.80 10.98
N PRO A 35 9.47 16.26 11.04
CA PRO A 35 8.47 15.66 11.92
C PRO A 35 8.33 14.17 11.62
N ALA A 36 8.06 13.39 12.66
CA ALA A 36 7.84 11.96 12.50
C ALA A 36 6.71 11.72 11.48
N PRO A 37 6.83 10.69 10.62
CA PRO A 37 5.75 10.29 9.73
C PRO A 37 4.43 10.11 10.47
N LEU A 38 3.33 10.45 9.81
CA LEU A 38 1.99 10.21 10.36
C LEU A 38 1.76 8.72 10.56
N ALA A 39 0.98 8.38 11.59
CA ALA A 39 0.51 7.02 11.78
C ALA A 39 -0.30 6.55 10.56
N PRO A 40 -0.25 5.26 10.18
CA PRO A 40 -0.84 4.79 8.91
C PRO A 40 -2.32 5.16 8.73
N LEU A 41 -3.16 5.02 9.75
CA LEU A 41 -4.59 5.40 9.65
C LEU A 41 -4.80 6.91 9.49
N ALA A 42 -4.03 7.73 10.20
CA ALA A 42 -4.10 9.19 10.08
C ALA A 42 -3.63 9.65 8.69
N GLN A 43 -2.62 8.99 8.13
CA GLN A 43 -2.18 9.22 6.76
C GLN A 43 -3.30 8.86 5.76
N LEU A 44 -3.97 7.73 5.94
CA LEU A 44 -5.08 7.30 5.07
C LEU A 44 -6.29 8.24 5.12
N GLU A 45 -6.52 8.89 6.26
CA GLU A 45 -7.58 9.89 6.42
C GLU A 45 -7.26 11.18 5.65
N GLN A 46 -5.99 11.60 5.64
CA GLN A 46 -5.55 12.88 5.10
C GLN A 46 -5.13 12.83 3.62
N ALA A 47 -4.66 11.67 3.14
CA ALA A 47 -4.10 11.56 1.79
C ALA A 47 -5.18 11.67 0.69
N PRO A 48 -4.89 12.43 -0.39
CA PRO A 48 -5.87 12.72 -1.44
C PRO A 48 -6.26 11.45 -2.20
N LEU A 49 -7.57 11.29 -2.43
CA LEU A 49 -8.08 10.22 -3.27
C LEU A 49 -7.67 10.46 -4.73
N THR A 50 -7.14 9.41 -5.35
CA THR A 50 -6.83 9.37 -6.78
C THR A 50 -8.02 8.79 -7.54
N ASP A 51 -8.15 9.17 -8.82
CA ASP A 51 -9.14 8.57 -9.72
C ASP A 51 -8.94 7.04 -9.79
N PRO A 52 -9.97 6.23 -9.47
CA PRO A 52 -9.84 4.78 -9.48
C PRO A 52 -9.87 4.16 -10.88
N GLU A 53 -10.33 4.87 -11.92
CA GLU A 53 -10.50 4.30 -13.28
C GLU A 53 -9.23 3.62 -13.82
N PRO A 54 -8.03 4.23 -13.75
CA PRO A 54 -6.80 3.63 -14.26
C PRO A 54 -6.36 2.37 -13.51
N PHE A 55 -6.96 2.10 -12.34
CA PHE A 55 -6.63 1.00 -11.46
C PHE A 55 -7.63 -0.16 -11.54
N GLY A 56 -8.68 -0.03 -12.35
CA GLY A 56 -9.67 -1.08 -12.55
C GLY A 56 -9.10 -2.32 -13.26
N SER A 57 -9.40 -3.50 -12.74
CA SER A 57 -8.92 -4.80 -13.26
C SER A 57 -10.02 -5.70 -13.83
N GLY A 58 -11.20 -5.13 -14.15
CA GLY A 58 -12.31 -5.84 -14.81
C GLY A 58 -13.15 -6.76 -13.93
N GLN A 59 -12.66 -7.16 -12.75
CA GLN A 59 -13.36 -8.02 -11.78
C GLN A 59 -13.98 -7.25 -10.60
N ASP A 60 -14.41 -6.01 -10.84
CA ASP A 60 -14.84 -5.11 -9.75
C ASP A 60 -13.77 -5.06 -8.63
N ALA A 61 -12.51 -4.90 -9.02
CA ALA A 61 -11.37 -4.78 -8.12
C ALA A 61 -10.46 -3.66 -8.61
N LEU A 62 -9.88 -2.92 -7.66
CA LEU A 62 -8.80 -1.98 -7.95
C LEU A 62 -7.47 -2.66 -7.63
N THR A 63 -6.52 -2.60 -8.56
CA THR A 63 -5.18 -3.16 -8.36
C THR A 63 -4.13 -2.13 -8.64
N PHE A 64 -3.04 -2.16 -7.87
CA PHE A 64 -1.90 -1.30 -8.10
C PHE A 64 -0.62 -1.93 -7.57
N SER A 65 0.51 -1.32 -7.90
CA SER A 65 1.80 -1.57 -7.27
C SER A 65 2.49 -0.27 -6.87
N THR A 66 3.43 -0.36 -5.94
CA THR A 66 4.35 0.74 -5.64
C THR A 66 5.30 0.98 -6.82
N ALA A 67 5.85 2.19 -6.93
CA ALA A 67 6.73 2.56 -8.05
C ALA A 67 7.99 1.68 -8.16
N ASP A 68 8.50 1.21 -7.03
CA ASP A 68 9.65 0.29 -6.93
C ASP A 68 9.26 -1.19 -7.10
N ARG A 69 7.97 -1.48 -7.31
CA ARG A 69 7.40 -2.84 -7.49
C ARG A 69 7.68 -3.78 -6.32
N THR A 70 7.86 -3.24 -5.12
CA THR A 70 8.11 -4.05 -3.92
C THR A 70 6.83 -4.49 -3.22
N VAL A 71 5.73 -3.75 -3.42
CA VAL A 71 4.39 -4.09 -2.91
C VAL A 71 3.36 -3.97 -4.04
N ALA A 72 2.41 -4.89 -4.09
CA ALA A 72 1.27 -4.83 -4.98
C ALA A 72 0.00 -5.20 -4.23
N CYS A 73 -1.08 -4.48 -4.48
CA CYS A 73 -2.30 -4.59 -3.72
C CYS A 73 -3.53 -4.67 -4.60
N ALA A 74 -4.55 -5.34 -4.09
CA ALA A 74 -5.89 -5.43 -4.65
C ALA A 74 -6.93 -5.00 -3.60
N LEU A 75 -7.75 -4.00 -3.92
CA LEU A 75 -9.00 -3.70 -3.20
C LEU A 75 -10.13 -4.49 -3.87
N THR A 76 -10.41 -5.67 -3.32
CA THR A 76 -11.26 -6.69 -3.92
C THR A 76 -12.31 -7.20 -2.92
N SER A 77 -12.83 -8.41 -3.12
CA SER A 77 -13.74 -9.09 -2.24
C SER A 77 -13.30 -10.53 -1.95
N ALA A 78 -13.81 -11.07 -0.85
CA ALA A 78 -13.54 -12.42 -0.38
C ALA A 78 -14.85 -13.18 -0.14
N ARG A 79 -14.79 -14.51 -0.30
CA ARG A 79 -15.81 -15.46 0.12
C ARG A 79 -15.17 -16.52 1.01
N GLY A 80 -15.31 -16.37 2.33
CA GLY A 80 -14.49 -17.13 3.27
C GLY A 80 -13.00 -16.82 3.03
N GLU A 81 -12.18 -17.85 2.85
CA GLU A 81 -10.73 -17.73 2.57
C GLU A 81 -10.41 -17.56 1.08
N HIS A 82 -11.41 -17.39 0.21
CA HIS A 82 -11.21 -17.26 -1.23
C HIS A 82 -11.26 -15.79 -1.65
N LEU A 83 -10.12 -15.25 -2.07
CA LEU A 83 -9.97 -13.88 -2.59
C LEU A 83 -10.22 -13.83 -4.09
N ASP A 84 -10.89 -12.77 -4.56
CA ASP A 84 -11.06 -12.48 -5.98
C ASP A 84 -9.87 -11.66 -6.52
N LEU A 85 -8.74 -12.32 -6.76
CA LEU A 85 -7.52 -11.68 -7.25
C LEU A 85 -7.41 -11.81 -8.78
N PRO A 86 -7.23 -10.71 -9.53
CA PRO A 86 -7.16 -10.75 -11.00
C PRO A 86 -5.85 -11.34 -11.53
N TYR A 87 -4.82 -11.39 -10.70
CA TYR A 87 -3.49 -11.86 -11.06
C TYR A 87 -3.18 -13.26 -10.50
N GLU A 88 -4.05 -13.85 -9.67
CA GLU A 88 -3.88 -15.21 -9.15
C GLU A 88 -5.06 -16.10 -9.53
N GLN A 89 -4.76 -17.36 -9.90
CA GLN A 89 -5.81 -18.37 -10.04
C GLN A 89 -6.41 -18.67 -8.66
N ASN A 90 -7.72 -18.54 -8.55
CA ASN A 90 -8.44 -18.71 -7.29
C ASN A 90 -9.79 -19.42 -7.51
N ASN A 91 -10.38 -19.90 -6.42
CA ASN A 91 -11.67 -20.60 -6.42
C ASN A 91 -12.83 -19.67 -6.00
N TYR A 92 -12.69 -18.35 -6.17
CA TYR A 92 -13.69 -17.39 -5.73
C TYR A 92 -15.06 -17.60 -6.39
N SER A 93 -15.05 -17.88 -7.70
CA SER A 93 -16.25 -18.10 -8.51
C SER A 93 -16.79 -19.53 -8.47
N ASP A 94 -16.18 -20.40 -7.67
CA ASP A 94 -16.54 -21.80 -7.60
C ASP A 94 -17.93 -21.99 -6.95
N ALA A 95 -18.75 -22.86 -7.52
CA ALA A 95 -20.19 -22.91 -7.18
C ALA A 95 -20.44 -23.25 -5.70
N ALA A 96 -19.54 -24.02 -5.09
CA ALA A 96 -19.58 -24.37 -3.67
C ALA A 96 -19.44 -23.16 -2.74
N ASN A 97 -18.80 -22.09 -3.21
CA ASN A 97 -18.48 -20.89 -2.45
C ASN A 97 -19.56 -19.80 -2.59
N ASN A 98 -20.48 -19.92 -3.55
CA ASN A 98 -21.57 -18.96 -3.78
C ASN A 98 -22.51 -18.78 -2.57
N LYS A 99 -22.52 -19.73 -1.63
CA LYS A 99 -23.29 -19.66 -0.39
C LYS A 99 -22.65 -18.77 0.69
N LEU A 100 -21.37 -18.43 0.53
CA LEU A 100 -20.61 -17.61 1.48
C LEU A 100 -20.91 -16.14 1.25
N ALA A 101 -20.84 -15.35 2.32
CA ALA A 101 -20.97 -13.91 2.23
C ALA A 101 -19.80 -13.31 1.44
N ILE A 102 -20.09 -12.27 0.67
CA ILE A 102 -19.08 -11.46 -0.01
C ILE A 102 -18.64 -10.36 0.96
N VAL A 103 -17.35 -10.32 1.27
CA VAL A 103 -16.76 -9.35 2.20
C VAL A 103 -15.73 -8.51 1.44
N PRO A 104 -15.79 -7.17 1.50
CA PRO A 104 -14.75 -6.35 0.89
C PRO A 104 -13.43 -6.51 1.65
N VAL A 105 -12.33 -6.63 0.91
CA VAL A 105 -10.99 -6.84 1.47
C VAL A 105 -9.95 -6.04 0.70
N ALA A 106 -8.86 -5.70 1.37
CA ALA A 106 -7.63 -5.25 0.72
C ALA A 106 -6.54 -6.29 0.97
N HIS A 107 -5.96 -6.81 -0.10
CA HIS A 107 -4.90 -7.82 -0.06
C HIS A 107 -3.66 -7.25 -0.70
N CYS A 108 -2.53 -7.28 0.00
CA CYS A 108 -1.25 -6.80 -0.48
C CYS A 108 -0.20 -7.90 -0.43
N GLU A 109 0.53 -8.09 -1.51
CA GLU A 109 1.69 -8.96 -1.61
C GLU A 109 2.98 -8.14 -1.53
N LEU A 110 4.04 -8.76 -1.02
CA LEU A 110 5.38 -8.19 -0.99
C LEU A 110 6.38 -9.06 -1.76
N ALA A 111 7.26 -8.41 -2.51
CA ALA A 111 8.35 -9.07 -3.24
C ALA A 111 9.43 -9.62 -2.29
N THR A 112 9.70 -8.88 -1.21
CA THR A 112 10.58 -9.25 -0.10
C THR A 112 9.92 -8.80 1.19
N TYR A 113 10.11 -9.53 2.28
CA TYR A 113 9.31 -9.31 3.46
C TYR A 113 9.99 -9.76 4.76
N PRO A 114 9.64 -9.12 5.89
CA PRO A 114 10.01 -9.60 7.22
C PRO A 114 9.29 -10.91 7.56
N VAL A 115 9.87 -11.67 8.48
CA VAL A 115 9.23 -12.85 9.06
C VAL A 115 8.09 -12.40 9.98
N PRO A 116 6.90 -13.04 9.92
CA PRO A 116 5.83 -12.75 10.88
C PRO A 116 6.28 -12.96 12.32
N LEU A 117 5.86 -12.06 13.22
CA LEU A 117 6.02 -12.22 14.66
C LEU A 117 5.17 -13.41 15.15
N PRO A 118 5.65 -14.19 16.14
CA PRO A 118 4.93 -15.36 16.63
C PRO A 118 3.49 -15.07 17.09
N GLU A 119 3.25 -13.91 17.68
CA GLU A 119 1.93 -13.47 18.14
C GLU A 119 0.93 -13.15 17.01
N ASP A 120 1.41 -12.85 15.81
CA ASP A 120 0.59 -12.55 14.64
C ASP A 120 0.21 -13.80 13.84
N VAL A 121 0.83 -14.95 14.16
CA VAL A 121 0.54 -16.26 13.57
C VAL A 121 -0.72 -16.83 14.21
N LYS A 122 -1.81 -16.92 13.45
CA LYS A 122 -3.14 -17.30 13.98
C LYS A 122 -3.50 -18.79 13.83
N ASP A 123 -2.68 -19.59 13.14
CA ASP A 123 -2.86 -21.03 12.97
C ASP A 123 -1.53 -21.72 12.59
N ASP A 124 -1.50 -23.05 12.57
CA ASP A 124 -0.35 -23.86 12.13
C ASP A 124 -0.53 -24.45 10.72
N CYS A 125 -1.31 -23.75 9.88
CA CYS A 125 -1.66 -24.21 8.54
C CYS A 125 -2.42 -25.53 8.57
N ALA A 126 -3.50 -25.62 9.35
CA ALA A 126 -4.29 -26.85 9.52
C ALA A 126 -3.45 -28.10 9.91
N GLY A 127 -2.45 -27.93 10.78
CA GLY A 127 -1.58 -29.00 11.28
C GLY A 127 -0.51 -29.47 10.30
N THR A 128 -0.33 -28.80 9.17
CA THR A 128 0.66 -29.19 8.16
C THR A 128 2.10 -28.80 8.54
N GLY A 129 2.27 -27.90 9.51
CA GLY A 129 3.59 -27.42 9.93
C GLY A 129 4.30 -26.59 8.86
N LEU A 130 3.60 -26.18 7.80
CA LEU A 130 4.13 -25.29 6.75
C LEU A 130 4.45 -23.89 7.30
N GLY A 131 3.79 -23.52 8.41
CA GLY A 131 3.93 -22.22 9.05
C GLY A 131 3.30 -21.08 8.25
N TYR A 132 3.22 -19.91 8.86
CA TYR A 132 2.83 -18.69 8.17
C TYR A 132 4.04 -18.12 7.42
N LEU A 133 3.90 -18.01 6.11
CA LEU A 133 4.88 -17.30 5.29
C LEU A 133 4.45 -15.84 5.23
N GLY A 134 5.39 -14.94 5.51
CA GLY A 134 5.16 -13.51 5.37
C GLY A 134 4.87 -13.10 3.92
N GLY A 135 4.90 -11.80 3.68
CA GLY A 135 4.78 -11.29 2.32
C GLY A 135 3.36 -11.18 1.80
N VAL A 136 2.36 -11.41 2.66
CA VAL A 136 0.97 -11.05 2.40
C VAL A 136 0.42 -10.28 3.60
N ALA A 137 -0.35 -9.23 3.34
CA ALA A 137 -1.20 -8.60 4.33
C ALA A 137 -2.64 -8.57 3.83
N LEU A 138 -3.56 -8.93 4.72
CA LEU A 138 -4.99 -8.97 4.44
C LEU A 138 -5.73 -8.06 5.41
N LEU A 139 -6.51 -7.15 4.86
CA LEU A 139 -7.45 -6.30 5.58
C LEU A 139 -8.85 -6.72 5.21
N SER A 140 -9.65 -6.99 6.23
CA SER A 140 -11.11 -7.11 6.15
C SER A 140 -11.74 -6.02 7.03
N PRO A 141 -13.08 -5.83 7.01
CA PRO A 141 -13.70 -4.65 7.61
C PRO A 141 -13.39 -4.42 9.10
N ASP A 142 -13.10 -5.48 9.85
CA ASP A 142 -12.93 -5.49 11.31
C ASP A 142 -11.58 -6.06 11.80
N LYS A 143 -10.72 -6.52 10.90
CA LYS A 143 -9.40 -7.08 11.26
C LYS A 143 -8.36 -6.88 10.17
N ALA A 144 -7.13 -6.69 10.60
CA ALA A 144 -5.93 -6.79 9.76
C ALA A 144 -5.11 -8.03 10.15
N GLY A 145 -4.44 -8.63 9.18
CA GLY A 145 -3.55 -9.77 9.37
C GLY A 145 -2.30 -9.66 8.51
N TYR A 146 -1.26 -10.36 8.94
CA TYR A 146 0.01 -10.47 8.21
C TYR A 146 0.45 -11.92 8.14
N GLY A 147 0.86 -12.33 6.95
CA GLY A 147 1.17 -13.70 6.59
C GLY A 147 -0.09 -14.53 6.33
N GLU A 148 0.08 -15.56 5.50
CA GLU A 148 -0.99 -16.50 5.20
C GLU A 148 -0.43 -17.92 5.11
N CYS A 149 -1.33 -18.89 5.26
CA CYS A 149 -0.99 -20.27 4.99
C CYS A 149 -0.96 -20.53 3.48
N ARG A 150 0.23 -20.73 2.91
CA ARG A 150 0.36 -20.99 1.47
C ARG A 150 1.45 -22.01 1.14
N SER A 151 1.24 -22.70 0.03
CA SER A 151 2.26 -23.54 -0.60
C SER A 151 2.92 -22.78 -1.76
N GLY A 152 4.11 -22.24 -1.52
CA GLY A 152 4.89 -21.53 -2.54
C GLY A 152 5.00 -20.02 -2.33
N VAL A 153 5.41 -19.32 -3.37
CA VAL A 153 5.62 -17.87 -3.39
C VAL A 153 4.40 -17.18 -4.01
N THR A 154 4.15 -15.93 -3.64
CA THR A 154 3.09 -15.12 -4.28
C THR A 154 3.48 -14.73 -5.70
N GLN A 155 2.52 -14.20 -6.49
CA GLN A 155 2.86 -13.67 -7.81
C GLN A 155 3.86 -12.51 -7.72
N LEU A 156 3.73 -11.63 -6.72
CA LEU A 156 4.69 -10.54 -6.57
C LEU A 156 6.10 -11.05 -6.23
N GLU A 157 6.21 -12.02 -5.33
CA GLU A 157 7.50 -12.63 -4.99
C GLU A 157 8.09 -13.39 -6.20
N ALA A 158 7.26 -14.09 -6.98
CA ALA A 158 7.68 -14.76 -8.21
C ALA A 158 8.17 -13.78 -9.29
N ALA A 159 7.59 -12.58 -9.35
CA ALA A 159 7.98 -11.56 -10.33
C ALA A 159 9.19 -10.75 -9.86
N TYR A 160 9.18 -10.25 -8.64
CA TYR A 160 10.12 -9.22 -8.16
C TYR A 160 10.94 -9.62 -6.93
N GLY A 161 10.73 -10.82 -6.38
CA GLY A 161 11.55 -11.34 -5.29
C GLY A 161 13.01 -11.62 -5.73
N PRO A 162 13.87 -12.09 -4.81
CA PRO A 162 15.30 -12.28 -5.08
C PRO A 162 15.63 -13.21 -6.25
N ARG A 163 14.71 -14.12 -6.58
CA ARG A 163 14.81 -15.06 -7.71
C ARG A 163 13.75 -14.80 -8.79
N GLY A 164 13.16 -13.60 -8.80
CA GLY A 164 12.07 -13.25 -9.68
C GLY A 164 12.51 -13.02 -11.13
N SER A 165 11.55 -13.15 -12.05
CA SER A 165 11.78 -13.02 -13.50
C SER A 165 11.50 -11.62 -14.07
N LYS A 166 10.88 -10.74 -13.28
CA LYS A 166 10.39 -9.40 -13.67
C LYS A 166 9.45 -9.44 -14.90
N ALA A 167 8.67 -10.50 -15.01
CA ALA A 167 7.73 -10.72 -16.11
C ALA A 167 6.37 -11.18 -15.59
N GLY A 168 5.36 -11.13 -16.47
CA GLY A 168 4.00 -11.57 -16.17
C GLY A 168 3.08 -10.45 -15.69
N VAL A 169 1.89 -10.84 -15.25
CA VAL A 169 0.78 -9.94 -14.89
C VAL A 169 1.15 -8.87 -13.86
N MET A 170 2.10 -9.16 -12.97
CA MET A 170 2.56 -8.21 -11.95
C MET A 170 3.29 -7.01 -12.55
N ALA A 171 3.94 -7.16 -13.70
CA ALA A 171 4.63 -6.05 -14.38
C ALA A 171 3.66 -5.07 -15.04
N GLU A 172 2.44 -5.53 -15.33
CA GLU A 172 1.40 -4.76 -16.01
C GLU A 172 0.51 -3.98 -15.04
N LEU A 173 0.62 -4.24 -13.73
CA LEU A 173 -0.16 -3.51 -12.73
C LEU A 173 0.13 -2.01 -12.82
N PRO A 174 -0.90 -1.15 -12.72
CA PRO A 174 -0.70 0.29 -12.69
C PRO A 174 0.05 0.69 -11.41
N VAL A 175 0.81 1.77 -11.50
CA VAL A 175 1.59 2.29 -10.38
C VAL A 175 0.77 3.33 -9.65
N LEU A 176 0.60 3.15 -8.34
CA LEU A 176 0.09 4.20 -7.46
C LEU A 176 1.29 5.01 -6.97
N ALA A 177 1.30 6.31 -7.26
CA ALA A 177 2.42 7.17 -6.86
C ALA A 177 2.46 7.35 -5.34
N ASP A 178 3.64 7.61 -4.79
CA ASP A 178 3.80 7.85 -3.36
C ASP A 178 2.94 9.06 -2.90
N GLY A 179 2.26 8.91 -1.77
CA GLY A 179 1.31 9.86 -1.23
C GLY A 179 -0.10 9.80 -1.84
N GLN A 180 -0.33 8.98 -2.87
CA GLN A 180 -1.66 8.78 -3.44
C GLN A 180 -2.46 7.71 -2.69
N ASN A 181 -3.78 7.83 -2.78
CA ASN A 181 -4.73 6.97 -2.10
C ASN A 181 -5.78 6.42 -3.08
N LEU A 182 -6.15 5.15 -2.91
CA LEU A 182 -7.31 4.54 -3.56
C LEU A 182 -8.31 4.13 -2.50
N GLU A 183 -9.60 4.28 -2.81
CA GLU A 183 -10.69 3.86 -1.94
C GLU A 183 -11.66 2.97 -2.71
N ARG A 184 -12.09 1.88 -2.07
CA ARG A 184 -13.19 1.06 -2.55
C ARG A 184 -13.88 0.35 -1.39
N ASN A 185 -15.22 0.35 -1.40
CA ASN A 185 -16.06 -0.35 -0.42
C ASN A 185 -15.71 -0.05 1.06
N GLY A 186 -15.35 1.20 1.36
CA GLY A 186 -14.99 1.64 2.72
C GLY A 186 -13.57 1.27 3.17
N LEU A 187 -12.76 0.66 2.28
CA LEU A 187 -11.35 0.41 2.52
C LEU A 187 -10.52 1.41 1.73
N ARG A 188 -9.45 1.92 2.35
CA ARG A 188 -8.48 2.82 1.71
C ARG A 188 -7.10 2.19 1.69
N CYS A 189 -6.36 2.38 0.61
CA CYS A 189 -4.95 2.03 0.53
C CYS A 189 -4.12 3.18 -0.06
N SER A 190 -2.99 3.47 0.56
CA SER A 190 -2.02 4.48 0.14
C SER A 190 -0.67 3.86 -0.15
N ALA A 191 -0.05 4.23 -1.26
CA ALA A 191 1.40 4.08 -1.40
C ALA A 191 2.07 5.18 -0.57
N TYR A 192 2.87 4.80 0.43
CA TYR A 192 3.46 5.75 1.37
C TYR A 192 4.74 5.20 1.99
N ASN A 193 5.78 6.04 2.13
CA ASN A 193 7.02 5.71 2.84
C ASN A 193 7.70 4.42 2.33
N GLY A 194 7.69 4.21 1.02
CA GLY A 194 8.29 3.01 0.42
C GLY A 194 7.56 1.71 0.77
N GLY A 195 6.27 1.81 1.09
CA GLY A 195 5.38 0.70 1.39
C GLY A 195 3.94 1.04 1.05
N VAL A 196 3.02 0.28 1.63
CA VAL A 196 1.58 0.52 1.51
C VAL A 196 0.93 0.50 2.89
N ALA A 197 0.12 1.52 3.17
CA ALA A 197 -0.84 1.49 4.26
C ALA A 197 -2.21 1.13 3.69
N CYS A 198 -2.93 0.20 4.31
CA CYS A 198 -4.34 -0.04 4.02
C CYS A 198 -5.16 -0.01 5.30
N GLY A 199 -6.38 0.52 5.26
CA GLY A 199 -7.21 0.62 6.46
C GLY A 199 -8.69 0.82 6.16
N ASN A 200 -9.51 0.31 7.07
CA ASN A 200 -10.87 0.78 7.27
C ASN A 200 -10.80 1.90 8.31
N VAL A 201 -10.70 3.14 7.82
CA VAL A 201 -10.53 4.33 8.67
C VAL A 201 -11.67 4.45 9.70
N SER A 202 -12.90 4.11 9.28
CA SER A 202 -14.07 4.18 10.15
C SER A 202 -14.07 3.15 11.28
N ALA A 203 -13.47 1.98 11.06
CA ALA A 203 -13.38 0.92 12.07
C ALA A 203 -12.07 0.98 12.88
N GLY A 204 -11.13 1.86 12.53
CA GLY A 204 -9.86 1.96 13.21
C GLY A 204 -8.96 0.72 13.04
N VAL A 205 -9.15 -0.05 11.97
CA VAL A 205 -8.34 -1.23 11.63
C VAL A 205 -7.56 -1.00 10.36
N GLY A 206 -6.34 -1.52 10.30
CA GLY A 206 -5.48 -1.35 9.15
C GLY A 206 -4.14 -2.06 9.30
N PHE A 207 -3.32 -1.94 8.28
CA PHE A 207 -1.93 -2.35 8.32
C PHE A 207 -1.05 -1.35 7.59
N PHE A 208 0.24 -1.40 7.89
CA PHE A 208 1.29 -0.90 7.03
C PHE A 208 2.22 -2.06 6.66
N VAL A 209 2.65 -2.13 5.41
CA VAL A 209 3.64 -3.12 4.94
C VAL A 209 4.69 -2.47 4.06
N SER A 210 5.94 -2.87 4.24
CA SER A 210 7.06 -2.56 3.37
C SER A 210 8.08 -3.71 3.39
N PRO A 211 9.08 -3.71 2.51
CA PRO A 211 10.10 -4.77 2.47
C PRO A 211 10.78 -5.08 3.80
N GLY A 212 10.92 -4.07 4.66
CA GLY A 212 11.67 -4.17 5.92
C GLY A 212 10.81 -4.23 7.18
N LYS A 213 9.52 -3.92 7.12
CA LYS A 213 8.65 -3.90 8.30
C LYS A 213 7.18 -4.09 7.94
N TYR A 214 6.42 -4.56 8.92
CA TYR A 214 4.97 -4.48 8.89
C TYR A 214 4.46 -3.96 10.23
N GLU A 215 3.26 -3.40 10.23
CA GLU A 215 2.55 -2.94 11.42
C GLU A 215 1.08 -3.32 11.26
N LEU A 216 0.50 -3.93 12.28
CA LEU A 216 -0.92 -4.25 12.33
C LEU A 216 -1.63 -3.33 13.32
N ILE A 217 -2.71 -2.70 12.84
CA ILE A 217 -3.55 -1.82 13.63
C ILE A 217 -4.89 -2.52 13.80
N GLN A 218 -5.18 -2.92 15.04
CA GLN A 218 -6.45 -3.52 15.40
C GLN A 218 -7.32 -2.47 16.11
N ALA A 219 -8.63 -2.56 15.92
CA ALA A 219 -9.56 -1.76 16.70
C ALA A 219 -9.34 -2.07 18.18
N PRO A 220 -9.49 -1.08 19.08
CA PRO A 220 -9.55 -1.36 20.50
C PRO A 220 -10.62 -2.42 20.75
N ALA A 221 -10.32 -3.44 21.54
CA ALA A 221 -11.31 -4.45 21.91
C ALA A 221 -12.55 -3.72 22.46
N GLY A 222 -13.67 -3.80 21.72
CA GLY A 222 -14.90 -3.17 22.13
C GLY A 222 -15.31 -3.70 23.50
N THR A 223 -15.62 -2.80 24.43
CA THR A 223 -16.27 -3.18 25.68
C THR A 223 -17.52 -3.99 25.30
N PRO A 224 -17.71 -5.23 25.76
CA PRO A 224 -18.86 -6.03 25.37
C PRO A 224 -20.14 -5.27 25.73
N SER A 225 -20.95 -4.97 24.71
CA SER A 225 -22.25 -4.33 24.89
C SER A 225 -23.12 -5.25 25.76
N PRO A 226 -23.72 -4.76 26.86
CA PRO A 226 -24.64 -5.58 27.65
C PRO A 226 -25.78 -6.03 26.76
N ALA A 227 -26.05 -7.33 26.72
CA ALA A 227 -27.18 -7.89 25.99
C ALA A 227 -28.47 -7.14 26.39
N PRO A 228 -29.37 -6.83 25.43
CA PRO A 228 -30.60 -6.11 25.73
C PRO A 228 -31.45 -6.93 26.73
N ALA A 229 -31.84 -6.29 27.83
CA ALA A 229 -32.78 -6.86 28.77
C ALA A 229 -34.10 -7.15 28.06
N LYS A 230 -34.57 -8.39 28.21
CA LYS A 230 -35.83 -8.86 27.61
C LYS A 230 -37.02 -8.11 28.26
N PRO A 231 -38.00 -7.65 27.47
CA PRO A 231 -39.22 -7.01 28.00
C PRO A 231 -40.09 -8.00 28.79
#